data_AF-A0A5M6CFI9-F1
#
_entry.id   AF-A0A5M6CFI9-F1
#
_cell.length_a   1.000
_cell.length_b   1.000
_cell.length_c   1.000
_cell.angle_alpha   90.00
_cell.angle_beta   90.00
_cell.angle_gamma   90.00
#
_symmetry.space_group_name_H-M   'P 1'
#
loop_
_entity.id
_entity.type
_entity.pdbx_description
1 polymer ?
#
loop_
_entity_poly.entity_id
_entity_poly.type
_entity_poly.pdbx_seq_one_letter_code
_entity_poly.pdbx_strand_id
1 'polypeptide(L)'
;MIKVLPQHPDVLQEIERLKLFFETNPILIKEWEQGCMSVKNIPDFIKLELNAARTFNPAHFFNPPLNRLKQLEQAILNQTTIKIEQ
;
A
#
# COMPACT_ATOMS: atom_id res chain seq x y z
N MET A 1 5.43 18.94 -26.50
CA MET A 1 5.68 17.59 -25.97
C MET A 1 6.12 17.72 -24.52
N ILE A 2 5.30 17.26 -23.57
CA ILE A 2 5.70 17.20 -22.16
C ILE A 2 6.67 16.01 -22.07
N LYS A 3 7.94 16.28 -21.75
CA LYS A 3 8.91 15.21 -21.49
C LYS A 3 8.46 14.48 -20.22
N VAL A 4 7.94 13.26 -20.38
CA VAL A 4 7.66 12.40 -19.23
C VAL A 4 9.01 11.98 -18.67
N LEU A 5 9.38 12.54 -17.53
CA LEU A 5 10.55 12.06 -16.80
C LEU A 5 10.27 10.64 -16.33
N PRO A 6 11.22 9.70 -16.44
CA PRO A 6 11.06 8.39 -15.84
C PRO A 6 11.04 8.52 -14.32
N GLN A 7 10.26 7.67 -13.67
CA GLN A 7 10.22 7.60 -12.21
C GLN A 7 11.56 7.08 -11.67
N HIS A 8 11.92 7.50 -10.44
CA HIS A 8 13.14 7.04 -9.79
C HIS A 8 13.13 5.50 -9.61
N PRO A 9 14.23 4.78 -9.91
CA PRO A 9 14.29 3.32 -9.78
C PRO A 9 13.88 2.80 -8.40
N ASP A 10 14.35 3.45 -7.33
CA ASP A 10 14.02 3.07 -5.95
C ASP A 10 12.52 3.17 -5.65
N VAL A 11 11.83 4.15 -6.24
CA VAL A 11 10.38 4.30 -6.10
C VAL A 11 9.66 3.16 -6.81
N LEU A 12 10.12 2.78 -8.01
CA LEU A 12 9.55 1.66 -8.75
C LEU A 12 9.76 0.34 -8.00
N GLN A 13 10.95 0.12 -7.45
CA GLN A 13 11.25 -1.06 -6.64
C GLN A 13 10.36 -1.13 -5.40
N GLU A 14 10.19 -0.01 -4.70
CA GLU A 14 9.33 0.05 -3.51
C GLU A 14 7.86 -0.20 -3.85
N ILE A 15 7.38 0.28 -5.00
CA ILE A 15 6.02 0.01 -5.49
C ILE A 15 5.83 -1.49 -5.76
N GLU A 16 6.80 -2.17 -6.38
CA GLU A 16 6.70 -3.63 -6.60
C GLU A 16 6.72 -4.40 -5.26
N ARG A 17 7.54 -3.97 -4.29
CA ARG A 17 7.56 -4.54 -2.94
C ARG A 17 6.19 -4.39 -2.25
N LEU A 18 5.62 -3.18 -2.29
CA LEU A 18 4.31 -2.88 -1.71
C LEU A 18 3.19 -3.66 -2.41
N LYS A 19 3.24 -3.79 -3.74
CA LYS A 19 2.29 -4.62 -4.49
C LYS A 19 2.32 -6.06 -3.98
N LEU A 20 3.50 -6.68 -3.89
CA LEU A 20 3.64 -8.04 -3.37
C LEU A 20 3.12 -8.14 -1.93
N PHE A 21 3.39 -7.14 -1.09
CA PHE A 21 2.87 -7.09 0.28
C PHE A 21 1.34 -7.18 0.30
N PHE A 22 0.63 -6.33 -0.46
CA PHE A 22 -0.84 -6.32 -0.46
C PHE A 22 -1.45 -7.56 -1.14
N GLU A 23 -0.74 -8.24 -2.06
CA GLU A 23 -1.20 -9.49 -2.68
C GLU A 23 -1.11 -10.68 -1.72
N THR A 24 -0.20 -10.61 -0.75
CA THR A 24 0.14 -11.74 0.14
C THR A 24 -0.41 -11.58 1.54
N ASN A 25 -0.57 -10.35 2.02
CA ASN A 25 -1.00 -10.08 3.40
C ASN A 25 -2.50 -9.83 3.46
N PRO A 26 -3.26 -10.61 4.26
CA PRO A 26 -4.69 -10.40 4.41
C PRO A 26 -4.96 -9.08 5.11
N ILE A 27 -5.93 -8.32 4.61
CA ILE A 27 -6.43 -7.12 5.27
C ILE A 27 -7.60 -7.54 6.17
N LEU A 28 -7.52 -7.21 7.46
CA LEU A 28 -8.56 -7.49 8.44
C LEU A 28 -9.53 -6.30 8.53
N ILE A 29 -10.81 -6.57 8.29
CA ILE A 29 -11.91 -5.62 8.50
C ILE A 29 -12.66 -6.06 9.74
N LYS A 30 -12.76 -5.19 10.75
CA LYS A 30 -13.51 -5.49 11.96
C LYS A 30 -15.01 -5.44 11.63
N GLU A 31 -15.68 -6.59 11.78
CA GLU A 31 -17.12 -6.73 11.49
C GLU A 31 -17.92 -6.85 12.79
N TRP A 32 -17.36 -7.49 13.82
CA TRP A 32 -17.97 -7.63 15.14
C TRP A 32 -16.92 -7.48 16.25
N GLU A 33 -17.39 -7.49 17.49
CA GLU A 33 -16.54 -7.25 18.66
C GLU A 33 -15.41 -8.29 18.81
N GLN A 34 -15.70 -9.56 18.51
CA GLN A 34 -14.77 -10.70 18.65
C GLN A 34 -14.15 -11.22 17.34
N GLY A 35 -14.29 -10.53 16.20
CA GLY A 35 -13.76 -11.07 14.94
C GLY A 35 -13.74 -10.12 13.75
N CYS A 36 -12.98 -10.56 12.73
CA CYS A 36 -12.68 -9.78 11.54
C CYS A 36 -12.97 -10.60 10.28
N MET A 37 -13.44 -9.94 9.23
CA MET A 37 -13.38 -10.46 7.87
C MET A 37 -11.95 -10.31 7.33
N SER A 38 -11.48 -11.32 6.61
CA SER A 38 -10.18 -11.29 5.92
C SER A 38 -10.40 -11.06 4.43
N VAL A 39 -9.90 -9.93 3.93
CA VAL A 39 -9.88 -9.63 2.49
C VAL A 39 -8.57 -10.16 1.91
N LYS A 40 -8.68 -11.16 1.03
CA LYS A 40 -7.53 -11.83 0.39
C LYS A 40 -7.11 -11.22 -0.95
N ASN A 41 -8.00 -10.46 -1.59
CA ASN A 41 -7.70 -9.78 -2.85
C ASN A 41 -7.26 -8.34 -2.56
N ILE A 42 -6.31 -7.81 -3.34
CA ILE A 42 -6.01 -6.38 -3.31
C ILE A 42 -7.28 -5.59 -3.66
N PRO A 43 -7.78 -4.73 -2.76
CA PRO A 43 -8.87 -3.81 -3.08
C PRO A 43 -8.50 -2.86 -4.22
N ASP A 44 -9.44 -2.53 -5.10
CA ASP A 44 -9.15 -1.74 -6.30
C ASP A 44 -8.56 -0.35 -5.99
N PHE A 45 -8.90 0.24 -4.83
CA PHE A 45 -8.29 1.49 -4.41
C PHE A 45 -6.76 1.37 -4.21
N ILE A 46 -6.26 0.24 -3.71
CA ILE A 46 -4.81 0.02 -3.54
C ILE A 46 -4.13 -0.10 -4.91
N LYS A 47 -4.77 -0.76 -5.88
CA LYS A 47 -4.26 -0.83 -7.26
C LYS A 47 -4.16 0.56 -7.89
N LEU A 48 -5.17 1.40 -7.66
CA LEU A 48 -5.18 2.79 -8.11
C LEU A 48 -4.05 3.60 -7.47
N GLU A 49 -3.84 3.48 -6.16
CA GLU A 49 -2.75 4.15 -5.45
C GLU A 49 -1.36 3.67 -5.91
N LEU A 50 -1.18 2.37 -6.15
CA LEU A 50 0.06 1.81 -6.72
C LEU A 50 0.36 2.40 -8.11
N ASN A 51 -0.66 2.54 -8.96
CA ASN A 51 -0.51 3.16 -10.26
C ASN A 51 -0.24 4.67 -10.15
N ALA A 52 -0.91 5.35 -9.23
CA ALA A 52 -0.69 6.77 -8.96
C ALA A 52 0.75 7.01 -8.47
N ALA A 53 1.28 6.17 -7.57
CA ALA A 53 2.66 6.25 -7.12
C ALA A 53 3.66 6.06 -8.26
N ARG A 54 3.37 5.12 -9.17
CA ARG A 54 4.23 4.80 -10.34
C ARG A 54 4.31 5.98 -11.31
N THR A 55 3.19 6.65 -11.54
CA THR A 55 3.05 7.72 -12.53
C THR A 55 3.19 9.13 -11.94
N PHE A 56 3.35 9.24 -10.61
CA PHE A 56 3.50 10.53 -9.94
C PHE A 56 4.72 11.31 -10.44
N ASN A 57 4.60 12.64 -10.49
CA ASN A 57 5.63 13.54 -10.99
C ASN A 57 7.01 13.25 -10.34
N PRO A 58 8.00 12.72 -11.10
CA PRO A 58 9.32 12.38 -10.56
C PRO A 58 10.15 13.59 -10.15
N ALA A 59 9.83 14.78 -10.67
CA ALA A 59 10.52 16.02 -10.31
C ALA A 59 10.03 16.60 -8.97
N HIS A 60 8.94 16.06 -8.42
CA HIS A 60 8.40 16.50 -7.14
C HIS A 60 9.16 15.77 -6.01
N PHE A 61 9.62 16.52 -5.00
CA PHE A 61 10.45 16.00 -3.90
C PHE A 61 9.78 14.90 -3.06
N PHE A 62 8.46 14.78 -3.18
CA PHE A 62 7.65 13.89 -2.37
C PHE A 62 6.71 13.08 -3.26
N ASN A 63 6.41 11.83 -2.91
CA ASN A 63 5.43 11.01 -3.60
C ASN A 63 4.25 10.69 -2.63
N PRO A 64 3.19 11.53 -2.61
CA PRO A 64 2.06 11.33 -1.69
C PRO A 64 1.40 9.96 -1.80
N PRO A 65 1.12 9.43 -3.01
CA PRO A 65 0.58 8.08 -3.14
C PRO A 65 1.48 7.01 -2.50
N LEU A 66 2.80 7.07 -2.73
CA LEU A 66 3.75 6.14 -2.12
C LEU A 66 3.68 6.18 -0.59
N ASN A 67 3.56 7.37 -0.01
CA ASN A 67 3.49 7.51 1.44
C ASN A 67 2.17 7.01 2.04
N ARG A 68 1.04 7.19 1.34
CA ARG A 68 -0.23 6.57 1.75
C ARG A 68 -0.14 5.04 1.72
N LEU A 69 0.49 4.47 0.70
CA LEU A 69 0.70 3.01 0.63
C LEU A 69 1.56 2.50 1.79
N LYS A 70 2.64 3.20 2.15
CA LYS A 70 3.46 2.86 3.34
C LYS A 70 2.68 2.95 4.65
N GLN A 71 1.81 3.95 4.79
CA GLN A 71 0.93 4.07 5.96
C GLN A 71 -0.07 2.91 6.04
N LEU A 72 -0.64 2.50 4.90
CA LEU A 72 -1.54 1.36 4.82
C LEU A 72 -0.83 0.04 5.16
N GLU A 73 0.38 -0.17 4.66
CA GLU A 73 1.22 -1.31 5.05
C GLU A 73 1.39 -1.38 6.58
N GLN A 74 1.81 -0.27 7.20
CA GLN A 74 1.97 -0.22 8.66
C GLN A 74 0.66 -0.50 9.39
N ALA A 75 -0.46 0.05 8.90
CA ALA A 75 -1.77 -0.21 9.48
C ALA A 75 -2.13 -1.69 9.44
N ILE A 76 -1.89 -2.38 8.32
CA ILE A 76 -2.15 -3.82 8.16
C ILE A 76 -1.24 -4.65 9.08
N LEU A 77 0.05 -4.34 9.16
CA LEU A 77 0.98 -5.01 10.07
C LEU A 77 0.54 -4.88 11.54
N ASN A 78 0.00 -3.73 11.91
CA ASN A 78 -0.52 -3.50 13.27
C ASN A 78 -1.79 -4.31 13.56
N GLN A 79 -2.56 -4.74 12.54
CA GLN A 79 -3.77 -5.55 12.75
C GLN A 79 -3.47 -6.93 13.36
N THR A 80 -2.30 -7.49 13.07
CA THR A 80 -1.89 -8.83 13.54
C THR A 80 -1.03 -8.77 14.79
N THR A 81 -0.37 -7.64 15.06
CA THR A 81 0.53 -7.47 16.21
C THR A 81 -0.25 -7.23 17.52
N ILE A 82 -1.50 -6.76 17.46
CA ILE A 82 -2.32 -6.43 18.65
C ILE A 82 -2.93 -7.68 19.33
N LYS A 83 -2.69 -8.91 18.84
CA LYS A 83 -3.28 -10.15 19.42
C LYS A 83 -2.34 -10.95 20.35
N ILE A 84 -1.56 -10.27 21.19
CA ILE A 84 -0.92 -10.91 22.35
C ILE A 84 -1.16 -10.05 23.60
N GLU A 85 -2.41 -9.86 23.97
CA GLU A 85 -2.76 -9.56 25.36
C GLU A 85 -3.95 -10.43 25.76
N GLN A 86 -3.67 -11.30 26.74
CA GLN A 86 -4.54 -12.17 27.56
C GLN A 86 -4.85 -13.58 27.04
#